data_AF-A0A7K5Z982-F1
#
_entry.id   AF-A0A7K5Z982-F1
#
_cell.length_a   1.000
_cell.length_b   1.000
_cell.length_c   1.000
_cell.angle_alpha   90.00
_cell.angle_beta   90.00
_cell.angle_gamma   90.00
#
_symmetry.space_group_name_H-M   'P 1'
#
loop_
_entity.id
_entity.type
_entity.pdbx_description
1 polymer ?
#
loop_
_entity_poly.entity_id
_entity_poly.type
_entity_poly.pdbx_seq_one_letter_code
_entity_poly.pdbx_strand_id
1 'polypeptide(L)'
;SSVLSSQEISSVQTSTQLFNGMTVKARSAARVFFATYFFFDIFIELIIQLFFYYPLFFFTVESGKRVGVFFQQWFFFLLQLSTYLTHQ
;
A
#
# COMPACT_ATOMS: atom_id res chain seq x y z
N SER A 1 -7.69 16.58 9.49
CA SER A 1 -7.13 15.67 8.46
C SER A 1 -6.41 14.44 9.03
N SER A 2 -5.98 14.39 10.30
CA SER A 2 -5.34 13.18 10.90
C SER A 2 -6.29 12.02 11.24
N VAL A 3 -7.58 12.30 11.38
CA VAL A 3 -8.60 11.31 11.77
C VAL A 3 -8.87 10.32 10.63
N LEU A 4 -8.92 10.79 9.39
CA LEU A 4 -9.23 9.96 8.21
C LEU A 4 -8.14 8.91 7.97
N SER A 5 -6.86 9.31 7.98
CA SER A 5 -5.74 8.37 7.87
C SER A 5 -5.70 7.37 9.01
N SER A 6 -5.97 7.80 10.26
CA SER A 6 -6.01 6.88 11.41
C SER A 6 -7.17 5.89 11.32
N GLN A 7 -8.31 6.31 10.78
CA GLN A 7 -9.52 5.51 10.63
C GLN A 7 -9.39 4.50 9.48
N GLU A 8 -8.76 4.88 8.37
CA GLU A 8 -8.40 3.99 7.26
C GLU A 8 -7.34 2.95 7.67
N ILE A 9 -6.34 3.35 8.45
CA ILE A 9 -5.36 2.40 8.97
C ILE A 9 -6.03 1.42 9.95
N SER A 10 -6.90 1.92 10.83
CA SER A 10 -7.63 1.09 11.79
C SER A 10 -8.60 0.14 11.08
N SER A 11 -9.27 0.59 10.01
CA SER A 11 -10.19 -0.24 9.23
C SER A 11 -9.46 -1.40 8.55
N VAL A 12 -8.27 -1.15 8.00
CA VAL A 12 -7.41 -2.21 7.43
C VAL A 12 -6.87 -3.15 8.51
N GLN A 13 -6.54 -2.65 9.70
CA GLN A 13 -6.14 -3.52 10.83
C GLN A 13 -7.27 -4.46 11.28
N THR A 14 -8.51 -3.99 11.26
CA THR A 14 -9.69 -4.78 11.62
C THR A 14 -10.28 -5.58 10.46
N SER A 15 -9.80 -5.35 9.23
CA SER A 15 -10.35 -5.99 8.04
C SER A 15 -9.98 -7.47 8.00
N THR A 16 -11.01 -8.32 7.90
CA THR A 16 -10.90 -9.76 7.64
C THR A 16 -10.98 -10.07 6.14
N GLN A 17 -10.94 -9.03 5.29
CA GLN A 17 -11.05 -9.19 3.84
C GLN A 17 -9.79 -9.87 3.30
N LEU A 18 -9.96 -11.12 2.88
CA LEU A 18 -8.89 -11.92 2.27
C LEU A 18 -8.88 -11.66 0.77
N PHE A 19 -7.75 -11.17 0.29
CA PHE A 19 -7.49 -11.02 -1.14
C PHE A 19 -6.70 -12.25 -1.60
N ASN A 20 -7.14 -12.89 -2.67
CA ASN A 20 -6.54 -14.16 -3.09
C ASN A 20 -5.08 -13.93 -3.53
N GLY A 21 -4.13 -14.54 -2.83
CA GLY A 21 -2.70 -14.27 -3.04
C GLY A 21 -2.22 -12.90 -2.57
N MET A 22 -2.96 -12.18 -1.72
CA MET A 22 -2.52 -10.88 -1.19
C MET A 22 -2.81 -10.76 0.30
N THR A 23 -1.78 -10.37 1.05
CA THR A 23 -1.87 -10.07 2.48
C THR A 23 -1.62 -8.59 2.69
N VAL A 24 -2.57 -7.92 3.34
CA VAL A 24 -2.44 -6.50 3.71
C VAL A 24 -2.37 -6.41 5.22
N LYS A 25 -1.35 -5.71 5.73
CA LYS A 25 -1.15 -5.44 7.16
C LYS A 25 -0.92 -3.96 7.33
N ALA A 26 -1.68 -3.33 8.21
CA ALA A 26 -1.49 -1.93 8.53
C ALA A 26 -0.93 -1.76 9.94
N ARG A 27 -0.03 -0.80 10.13
CA ARG A 27 0.50 -0.40 11.43
C ARG A 27 0.10 1.03 11.72
N SER A 28 -0.97 1.20 12.50
CA SER A 28 -1.49 2.52 12.89
C SER A 28 -0.45 3.41 13.57
N ALA A 29 0.33 2.84 14.50
CA ALA A 29 1.37 3.57 15.22
C ALA A 29 2.48 4.14 14.31
N ALA A 30 2.80 3.45 13.20
CA ALA A 30 3.83 3.88 12.25
C ALA A 30 3.26 4.57 11.00
N ARG A 31 1.93 4.53 10.80
CA ARG A 31 1.25 4.99 9.58
C ARG A 31 1.77 4.34 8.30
N VAL A 32 2.03 3.04 8.39
CA VAL A 32 2.55 2.24 7.28
C VAL A 32 1.58 1.12 6.95
N PHE A 33 1.36 0.91 5.66
CA PHE A 33 0.73 -0.27 5.09
C PHE A 33 1.78 -1.17 4.46
N PHE A 34 1.68 -2.46 4.75
CA PHE A 34 2.45 -3.52 4.14
C PHE A 34 1.49 -4.36 3.32
N ALA A 35 1.71 -4.39 2.01
CA ALA A 35 0.98 -5.25 1.10
C ALA A 35 1.95 -6.26 0.48
N THR A 36 1.69 -7.54 0.71
CA THR A 36 2.45 -8.63 0.10
C THR A 36 1.55 -9.34 -0.88
N TYR A 37 1.88 -9.29 -2.16
CA TYR A 37 1.21 -10.02 -3.23
C TYR A 37 2.08 -11.21 -3.64
N PHE A 38 1.48 -12.39 -3.64
CA PHE A 38 2.10 -13.65 -4.01
C PHE A 38 1.16 -14.42 -4.94
N PHE A 39 1.57 -14.58 -6.20
CA PHE A 39 0.79 -15.28 -7.21
C PHE A 39 1.71 -16.04 -8.18
N PHE A 40 1.61 -17.37 -8.19
CA PHE A 40 2.52 -18.27 -8.90
C PHE A 40 4.00 -17.95 -8.58
N ASP A 41 4.79 -17.56 -9.58
CA ASP A 41 6.21 -17.21 -9.45
C ASP A 41 6.45 -15.71 -9.18
N ILE A 42 5.39 -14.96 -8.92
CA ILE A 42 5.46 -13.51 -8.69
C ILE A 42 5.32 -13.23 -7.19
N PHE A 43 6.31 -12.53 -6.65
CA PHE A 43 6.30 -11.99 -5.30
C PHE A 43 6.53 -10.49 -5.34
N ILE A 44 5.62 -9.73 -4.74
CA ILE A 44 5.70 -8.27 -4.63
C ILE A 44 5.44 -7.88 -3.19
N GLU A 45 6.38 -7.18 -2.59
CA GLU A 45 6.20 -6.51 -1.33
C GLU A 45 6.19 -5.00 -1.55
N LEU A 46 5.14 -4.37 -1.04
CA LEU A 46 4.88 -2.94 -1.19
C LEU A 46 4.64 -2.33 0.20
N ILE A 47 5.35 -1.23 0.45
CA ILE A 47 5.31 -0.49 1.70
C ILE A 47 4.79 0.90 1.35
N ILE A 48 3.61 1.26 1.84
CA ILE A 48 3.05 2.60 1.69
C ILE A 48 3.13 3.30 3.03
N GLN A 49 3.84 4.41 3.10
CA GLN A 49 3.93 5.24 4.28
C GLN A 49 3.16 6.54 4.08
N LEU A 50 2.23 6.82 5.00
CA LEU A 50 1.44 8.04 5.03
C LEU A 50 2.08 9.08 5.96
N PHE A 51 2.30 10.28 5.46
CA PHE A 51 2.78 11.41 6.27
C PHE A 51 1.69 11.99 7.17
N PHE A 52 2.12 12.72 8.21
CA PHE A 52 1.23 13.16 9.29
C PHE A 52 0.11 14.10 8.85
N TYR A 53 0.30 14.77 7.71
CA TYR A 53 -0.57 15.79 7.13
C TYR A 53 -1.34 15.32 5.90
N TYR A 54 -1.48 14.01 5.67
CA TYR A 54 -2.34 13.49 4.60
C TYR A 54 -3.77 14.06 4.71
N PRO A 55 -4.40 14.54 3.62
CA PRO A 55 -3.97 14.46 2.21
C PRO A 55 -3.13 15.65 1.71
N LEU A 56 -2.77 16.61 2.57
CA LEU A 56 -2.04 17.84 2.16
C LEU A 56 -0.57 17.61 1.81
N PHE A 57 -0.01 16.43 2.12
CA PHE A 57 1.39 16.08 1.84
C PHE A 57 1.48 14.67 1.23
N PHE A 58 2.44 14.50 0.32
CA PHE A 58 2.66 13.28 -0.45
C PHE A 58 2.88 12.04 0.43
N PHE A 59 2.39 10.89 -0.02
CA PHE A 59 2.71 9.57 0.52
C PHE A 59 3.95 9.02 -0.19
N THR A 60 4.72 8.17 0.49
CA THR A 60 5.84 7.45 -0.11
C THR A 60 5.44 6.01 -0.37
N VAL A 61 5.64 5.53 -1.60
CA VAL A 61 5.45 4.13 -1.97
C VAL A 61 6.82 3.52 -2.21
N GLU A 62 7.22 2.61 -1.34
CA GLU A 62 8.46 1.87 -1.45
C GLU A 62 8.18 0.44 -1.91
N SER A 63 9.06 -0.05 -2.77
CA SER A 63 9.12 -1.48 -3.09
C SER A 63 10.06 -2.16 -2.11
N GLY A 64 9.58 -3.13 -1.35
CA GLY A 64 10.43 -3.96 -0.50
C GLY A 64 11.22 -4.96 -1.36
N LYS A 65 10.70 -6.19 -1.47
CA LYS A 65 11.24 -7.22 -2.35
C LYS A 65 10.31 -7.48 -3.54
N ARG A 66 10.88 -7.58 -4.74
CA ARG A 66 10.17 -7.98 -5.97
C ARG A 66 10.89 -9.09 -6.71
N VAL A 67 10.16 -10.15 -7.04
CA VAL A 67 10.63 -11.32 -7.78
C VAL A 67 9.63 -11.60 -8.89
N GLY A 68 10.12 -11.87 -10.10
CA GLY A 68 9.27 -12.27 -11.23
C GLY A 68 8.49 -11.15 -11.91
N VAL A 69 8.78 -9.87 -11.62
CA VAL A 69 8.06 -8.74 -12.23
C VAL A 69 9.01 -7.79 -12.95
N PHE A 70 8.69 -7.48 -14.20
CA PHE A 70 9.45 -6.54 -15.00
C PHE A 70 9.36 -5.10 -14.46
N PHE A 71 10.40 -4.32 -14.72
CA PHE A 71 10.47 -2.91 -14.29
C PHE A 71 9.31 -2.08 -14.88
N GLN A 72 9.01 -2.23 -16.16
CA GLN A 72 7.93 -1.47 -16.81
C GLN A 72 6.56 -1.77 -16.21
N GLN A 73 6.25 -3.04 -15.95
CA GLN A 73 5.00 -3.44 -15.27
C GLN A 73 4.91 -2.86 -13.87
N TRP A 74 6.05 -2.73 -13.16
CA TRP A 74 6.09 -2.03 -11.88
C TRP A 74 5.71 -0.57 -11.99
N PHE A 75 6.32 0.09 -12.96
CA PHE A 75 6.20 1.52 -13.11
C PHE A 75 4.75 1.87 -13.44
N PHE A 76 4.11 1.09 -14.31
CA PHE A 76 2.68 1.19 -14.58
C PHE A 76 1.83 0.94 -13.32
N PHE A 77 2.15 -0.08 -12.54
CA PHE A 77 1.43 -0.37 -11.30
C PHE A 77 1.55 0.77 -10.28
N LEU A 78 2.76 1.28 -10.04
CA LEU A 78 3.00 2.42 -9.15
C LEU A 78 2.31 3.68 -9.65
N LEU A 79 2.34 3.94 -10.96
CA LEU A 79 1.64 5.08 -11.55
C LEU A 79 0.14 4.97 -11.30
N GLN A 80 -0.48 3.83 -11.61
CA GLN A 80 -1.91 3.62 -11.40
C GLN A 80 -2.31 3.73 -9.93
N LEU A 81 -1.49 3.18 -9.03
CA LEU A 81 -1.70 3.29 -7.58
C LEU A 81 -1.59 4.75 -7.12
N SER A 82 -0.62 5.50 -7.64
CA SER A 82 -0.45 6.90 -7.29
C SER A 82 -1.63 7.77 -7.76
N THR A 83 -2.12 7.53 -8.98
CA THR A 83 -3.32 8.18 -9.51
C THR A 83 -4.54 7.86 -8.66
N TYR A 84 -4.73 6.58 -8.30
CA TYR A 84 -5.88 6.16 -7.48
C TYR A 84 -5.90 6.86 -6.13
N LEU A 85 -4.75 6.91 -5.43
CA LEU A 85 -4.65 7.53 -4.10
C LEU A 85 -4.75 9.06 -4.15
N THR A 86 -4.35 9.69 -5.26
CA THR A 86 -4.43 11.16 -5.40
C THR A 86 -5.84 11.65 -5.75
N HIS A 87 -6.69 10.79 -6.32
CA HIS A 87 -8.02 11.13 -6.81
C HIS A 87 -9.18 10.52 -5.99
N GLN A 88 -8.93 10.01 -4.77
CA GLN A 88 -9.99 9.68 -3.81
C GLN A 88 -10.59 10.93 -3.17
#